data_AF-A0A929PIE0-F1
#
_entry.id   AF-A0A929PIE0-F1
#
_cell.length_a   1.000
_cell.length_b   1.000
_cell.length_c   1.000
_cell.angle_alpha   90.00
_cell.angle_beta   90.00
_cell.angle_gamma   90.00
#
_symmetry.space_group_name_H-M   'P 1'
#
loop_
_entity.id
_entity.type
_entity.pdbx_description
1 polymer ?
#
loop_
_entity_poly.entity_id
_entity_poly.type
_entity_poly.pdbx_seq_one_letter_code
_entity_poly.pdbx_strand_id
1 'polypeptide(L)'
;KGLFSTFSIILLLSALLAIGIASAQDVLKIDERRSYVWTEEGDKIPYAEFLNTDQYDGVELEFRIYVSKTGDPIPDNYVLELRTNMDKPRDWKFGDDIYHSASAIVWQGKDEHDYQFPSPIILTAVVPEPIRQVKEPGFEKYNIEGIGKDEVYVELTVGTSRDGATLETIQQKLSPSMKFFSTNKGIEVAKREIEKNLEEARGKIGRTDLEEDIWGLYEEGHPGWASKLSAHYKELIMERFENYFAEEKLQKGNIVKTTVYLHVRNITDWNNPLDLNNLIFTMHPPDGRTDPLYDVGKILNGPKIDNQYGYTWWKIEWDNREVGWSVEGPFDKPTEKWLKKTDKPFI
;
A
#
# COMPACT_ATOMS: atom_id res chain seq x y z
N LYS A 1 -17.51 -59.62 21.64
CA LYS A 1 -17.75 -59.35 20.20
C LYS A 1 -17.98 -57.85 20.07
N GLY A 2 -16.98 -57.06 19.69
CA GLY A 2 -17.10 -55.60 19.70
C GLY A 2 -15.80 -54.80 19.67
N LEU A 3 -14.63 -55.42 19.61
CA LEU A 3 -13.35 -54.69 19.50
C LEU A 3 -12.42 -55.15 18.38
N PHE A 4 -12.78 -56.20 17.62
CA PHE A 4 -11.97 -56.73 16.51
C PHE A 4 -12.46 -56.29 15.12
N SER A 5 -13.48 -55.43 15.02
CA SER A 5 -14.04 -54.99 13.73
C SER A 5 -13.66 -53.56 13.34
N THR A 6 -13.13 -52.75 14.26
CA THR A 6 -12.74 -51.36 13.98
C THR A 6 -11.29 -51.23 13.52
N PHE A 7 -10.41 -52.19 13.88
CA PHE A 7 -9.02 -52.19 13.42
C PHE A 7 -8.84 -52.66 11.98
N SER A 8 -9.75 -53.46 11.43
CA SER A 8 -9.67 -53.92 10.02
C SER A 8 -10.17 -52.88 9.01
N ILE A 9 -11.02 -51.92 9.42
CA ILE A 9 -11.50 -50.85 8.53
C ILE A 9 -10.48 -49.70 8.46
N ILE A 10 -9.77 -49.42 9.55
CA ILE A 10 -8.74 -48.38 9.56
C ILE A 10 -7.48 -48.82 8.78
N LEU A 11 -7.14 -50.11 8.78
CA LEU A 11 -6.01 -50.62 7.98
C LEU A 11 -6.33 -50.71 6.47
N LEU A 12 -7.61 -50.92 6.09
CA LEU A 12 -8.01 -50.91 4.68
C LEU A 12 -8.14 -49.48 4.12
N LEU A 13 -8.51 -48.49 4.94
CA LEU A 13 -8.55 -47.08 4.53
C LEU A 13 -7.15 -46.44 4.45
N SER A 14 -6.19 -46.92 5.23
CA SER A 14 -4.80 -46.43 5.17
C SER A 14 -3.95 -47.12 4.08
N ALA A 15 -4.39 -48.25 3.54
CA ALA A 15 -3.80 -48.85 2.33
C ALA A 15 -4.31 -48.21 1.02
N LEU A 16 -5.43 -47.47 1.05
CA LEU A 16 -5.97 -46.73 -0.10
C LEU A 16 -5.47 -45.27 -0.19
N LEU A 17 -4.77 -44.77 0.81
CA LEU A 17 -4.12 -43.45 0.83
C LEU A 17 -2.61 -43.51 0.53
N ALA A 18 -2.09 -44.70 0.20
CA ALA A 18 -0.72 -44.94 -0.20
C ALA A 18 -0.59 -45.37 -1.67
N ILE A 19 -1.53 -44.94 -2.53
CA ILE A 19 -1.14 -44.67 -3.92
C ILE A 19 -0.39 -43.35 -3.83
N GLY A 20 0.93 -43.45 -3.62
CA GLY A 20 1.80 -42.34 -3.93
C GLY A 20 1.45 -41.91 -5.35
N ILE A 21 0.88 -40.72 -5.50
CA ILE A 21 0.98 -40.00 -6.75
C ILE A 21 2.48 -39.88 -6.92
N ALA A 22 3.08 -40.74 -7.74
CA ALA A 22 4.42 -40.48 -8.23
C ALA A 22 4.34 -39.06 -8.79
N SER A 23 4.96 -38.09 -8.13
CA SER A 23 5.14 -36.78 -8.74
C SER A 23 5.82 -37.08 -10.07
N ALA A 24 5.13 -36.82 -11.17
CA ALA A 24 5.75 -36.92 -12.49
C ALA A 24 7.04 -36.10 -12.40
N GLN A 25 8.16 -36.73 -12.72
CA GLN A 25 9.44 -36.04 -12.71
C GLN A 25 9.37 -34.92 -13.74
N ASP A 26 9.90 -33.74 -13.39
CA ASP A 26 9.90 -32.58 -14.29
C ASP A 26 10.61 -32.94 -15.59
N VAL A 27 9.92 -32.83 -16.73
CA VAL A 27 10.44 -33.19 -18.06
C VAL A 27 11.01 -31.99 -18.81
N LEU A 28 10.52 -30.79 -18.49
CA LEU A 28 10.96 -29.52 -19.08
C LEU A 28 11.33 -28.52 -17.98
N LYS A 29 12.22 -27.58 -18.30
CA LYS A 29 12.61 -26.50 -17.39
C LYS A 29 12.89 -25.20 -18.14
N ILE A 30 12.45 -24.08 -17.57
CA ILE A 30 12.77 -22.72 -18.05
C ILE A 30 14.23 -22.39 -17.72
N ASP A 31 14.96 -21.88 -18.71
CA ASP A 31 16.26 -21.25 -18.52
C ASP A 31 16.07 -19.74 -18.30
N GLU A 32 15.88 -19.36 -17.04
CA GLU A 32 15.67 -17.96 -16.63
C GLU A 32 16.82 -17.04 -17.01
N ARG A 33 18.06 -17.57 -17.09
CA ARG A 33 19.25 -16.76 -17.41
C ARG A 33 19.30 -16.38 -18.87
N ARG A 34 18.73 -17.22 -19.73
CA ARG A 34 18.66 -16.97 -21.18
C ARG A 34 17.37 -16.32 -21.60
N SER A 35 16.30 -16.47 -20.82
CA SER A 35 14.98 -15.91 -21.11
C SER A 35 14.93 -14.41 -20.87
N TYR A 36 14.13 -13.71 -21.66
CA TYR A 36 13.99 -12.25 -21.58
C TYR A 36 12.70 -11.77 -22.25
N VAL A 37 12.36 -10.51 -22.00
CA VAL A 37 11.28 -9.77 -22.66
C VAL A 37 11.90 -8.64 -23.48
N TRP A 38 11.43 -8.47 -24.71
CA TRP A 38 11.71 -7.30 -25.55
C TRP A 38 10.53 -6.34 -25.50
N THR A 39 10.83 -5.07 -25.32
CA THR A 39 9.86 -3.98 -25.40
C THR A 39 9.87 -3.32 -26.77
N GLU A 40 8.82 -2.57 -27.09
CA GLU A 40 8.72 -1.80 -28.34
C GLU A 40 9.86 -0.76 -28.48
N GLU A 41 10.37 -0.24 -27.35
CA GLU A 41 11.52 0.68 -27.32
C GLU A 41 12.85 0.00 -27.66
N GLY A 42 12.86 -1.32 -27.83
CA GLY A 42 14.05 -2.12 -28.15
C GLY A 42 14.85 -2.55 -26.92
N ASP A 43 14.32 -2.32 -25.71
CA ASP A 43 14.97 -2.72 -24.47
C ASP A 43 14.84 -4.22 -24.23
N LYS A 44 15.95 -4.86 -23.87
CA LYS A 44 16.01 -6.27 -23.51
C LYS A 44 16.05 -6.40 -22.00
N ILE A 45 14.95 -6.87 -21.41
CA ILE A 45 14.80 -7.03 -19.96
C ILE A 45 14.95 -8.52 -19.59
N PRO A 46 15.93 -8.90 -18.76
CA PRO A 46 16.10 -10.28 -18.29
C PRO A 46 14.83 -10.82 -17.61
N TYR A 47 14.53 -12.12 -17.79
CA TYR A 47 13.32 -12.76 -17.26
C TYR A 47 13.09 -12.47 -15.77
N ALA A 48 14.13 -12.68 -14.95
CA ALA A 48 14.05 -12.51 -13.50
C ALA A 48 13.82 -11.04 -13.07
N GLU A 49 14.27 -10.08 -13.88
CA GLU A 49 14.09 -8.64 -13.62
C GLU A 49 12.71 -8.16 -14.06
N PHE A 50 12.09 -8.84 -15.03
CA PHE A 50 10.76 -8.51 -15.52
C PHE A 50 9.63 -8.96 -14.59
N LEU A 51 9.87 -9.99 -13.76
CA LEU A 51 8.85 -10.50 -12.83
C LEU A 51 8.36 -9.43 -11.85
N ASN A 52 7.05 -9.37 -11.65
CA ASN A 52 6.36 -8.45 -10.74
C ASN A 52 6.56 -6.96 -11.07
N THR A 53 6.96 -6.65 -12.31
CA THR A 53 7.05 -5.27 -12.79
C THR A 53 5.69 -4.74 -13.23
N ASP A 54 5.59 -3.41 -13.33
CA ASP A 54 4.39 -2.71 -13.78
C ASP A 54 4.57 -2.31 -15.25
N GLN A 55 3.62 -2.72 -16.09
CA GLN A 55 3.63 -2.48 -17.52
C GLN A 55 2.40 -1.66 -17.89
N TYR A 56 2.60 -0.65 -18.74
CA TYR A 56 1.50 0.18 -19.20
C TYR A 56 0.61 -0.57 -20.19
N ASP A 57 -0.69 -0.38 -20.06
CA ASP A 57 -1.68 -0.82 -21.03
C ASP A 57 -1.36 -0.36 -22.45
N GLY A 58 -1.61 -1.22 -23.43
CA GLY A 58 -1.38 -0.92 -24.84
C GLY A 58 0.06 -1.08 -25.33
N VAL A 59 1.04 -1.32 -24.44
CA VAL A 59 2.43 -1.63 -24.82
C VAL A 59 2.50 -3.04 -25.41
N GLU A 60 3.19 -3.22 -26.53
CA GLU A 60 3.50 -4.54 -27.09
C GLU A 60 4.78 -5.11 -26.46
N LEU A 61 4.72 -6.38 -26.04
CA LEU A 61 5.81 -7.11 -25.43
C LEU A 61 6.08 -8.40 -26.20
N GLU A 62 7.36 -8.70 -26.44
CA GLU A 62 7.80 -9.97 -27.02
C GLU A 62 8.58 -10.80 -25.99
N PHE A 63 7.98 -11.92 -25.60
CA PHE A 63 8.50 -12.86 -24.61
C PHE A 63 9.31 -13.94 -25.31
N ARG A 64 10.59 -14.06 -24.95
CA ARG A 64 11.48 -15.11 -25.45
C ARG A 64 11.86 -16.04 -24.32
N ILE A 65 11.11 -17.14 -24.21
CA ILE A 65 11.23 -18.11 -23.12
C ILE A 65 12.06 -19.28 -23.60
N TYR A 66 13.25 -19.44 -23.03
CA TYR A 66 14.11 -20.58 -23.32
C TYR A 66 13.73 -21.76 -22.44
N VAL A 67 13.48 -22.90 -23.04
CA VAL A 67 13.07 -24.13 -22.37
C VAL A 67 14.01 -25.26 -22.76
N SER A 68 14.32 -26.12 -21.80
CA SER A 68 15.25 -27.25 -21.95
C SER A 68 14.64 -28.54 -21.41
N LYS A 69 14.99 -29.66 -22.02
CA LYS A 69 14.65 -31.00 -21.50
C LYS A 69 15.53 -31.29 -20.28
N THR A 70 14.96 -31.88 -19.25
CA THR A 70 15.67 -32.26 -18.02
C THR A 70 16.52 -33.52 -18.19
N GLY A 71 16.28 -34.29 -19.26
CA GLY A 71 16.95 -35.56 -19.56
C GLY A 71 16.04 -36.78 -19.37
N ASP A 72 14.85 -36.60 -18.81
CA ASP A 72 13.86 -37.66 -18.64
C ASP A 72 13.12 -37.95 -19.97
N PRO A 73 12.78 -39.21 -20.27
CA PRO A 73 11.96 -39.55 -21.43
C PRO A 73 10.60 -38.87 -21.36
N ILE A 74 10.19 -38.23 -22.46
CA ILE A 74 8.93 -37.49 -22.54
C ILE A 74 7.90 -38.37 -23.26
N PRO A 75 6.83 -38.82 -22.59
CA PRO A 75 5.81 -39.65 -23.23
C PRO A 75 5.19 -39.00 -24.47
N ASP A 76 4.91 -39.79 -25.52
CA ASP A 76 4.37 -39.30 -26.79
C ASP A 76 3.04 -38.54 -26.66
N ASN A 77 2.26 -38.83 -25.61
CA ASN A 77 0.97 -38.19 -25.34
C ASN A 77 1.09 -36.89 -24.53
N TYR A 78 2.31 -36.46 -24.20
CA TYR A 78 2.52 -35.18 -23.53
C TYR A 78 2.43 -34.03 -24.53
N VAL A 79 2.00 -32.88 -24.03
CA VAL A 79 1.93 -31.63 -24.78
C VAL A 79 2.42 -30.50 -23.88
N LEU A 80 2.91 -29.42 -24.49
CA LEU A 80 3.16 -28.15 -23.81
C LEU A 80 2.08 -27.14 -24.18
N GLU A 81 1.31 -26.70 -23.19
CA GLU A 81 0.37 -25.59 -23.32
C GLU A 81 1.06 -24.28 -22.91
N LEU A 82 0.91 -23.26 -23.74
CA LEU A 82 1.17 -21.86 -23.45
C LEU A 82 -0.15 -21.17 -23.13
N ARG A 83 -0.25 -20.54 -21.96
CA ARG A 83 -1.46 -19.87 -21.48
C ARG A 83 -1.16 -18.43 -21.06
N THR A 84 -2.05 -17.51 -21.39
CA THR A 84 -1.97 -16.09 -21.02
C THR A 84 -3.36 -15.49 -20.84
N ASN A 85 -3.47 -14.36 -20.14
CA ASN A 85 -4.67 -13.51 -20.08
C ASN A 85 -4.55 -12.24 -20.92
N MET A 86 -3.60 -12.21 -21.87
CA MET A 86 -3.43 -11.15 -22.87
C MET A 86 -4.24 -11.43 -24.16
N ASP A 87 -5.27 -12.26 -24.10
CA ASP A 87 -6.16 -12.59 -25.23
C ASP A 87 -7.16 -11.46 -25.57
N LYS A 88 -7.13 -10.37 -24.80
CA LYS A 88 -7.92 -9.15 -25.01
C LYS A 88 -7.08 -7.93 -24.61
N PRO A 89 -7.20 -6.77 -25.29
CA PRO A 89 -8.17 -6.44 -26.33
C PRO A 89 -7.76 -6.89 -27.75
N ARG A 90 -6.58 -7.49 -27.92
CA ARG A 90 -6.06 -7.95 -29.21
C ARG A 90 -5.60 -9.40 -29.11
N ASP A 91 -5.61 -10.06 -30.26
CA ASP A 91 -4.99 -11.38 -30.40
C ASP A 91 -3.49 -11.30 -30.10
N TRP A 92 -2.95 -12.38 -29.55
CA TRP A 92 -1.53 -12.56 -29.32
C TRP A 92 -0.94 -13.47 -30.39
N LYS A 93 0.39 -13.43 -30.53
CA LYS A 93 1.12 -14.24 -31.51
C LYS A 93 2.01 -15.26 -30.83
N PHE A 94 2.10 -16.44 -31.42
CA PHE A 94 3.16 -17.41 -31.13
C PHE A 94 3.93 -17.69 -32.42
N GLY A 95 5.20 -17.29 -32.45
CA GLY A 95 5.93 -17.18 -33.72
C GLY A 95 5.22 -16.22 -34.67
N ASP A 96 4.87 -16.69 -35.87
CA ASP A 96 4.16 -15.91 -36.89
C ASP A 96 2.62 -16.09 -36.85
N ASP A 97 2.12 -17.00 -36.02
CA ASP A 97 0.71 -17.38 -35.96
C ASP A 97 -0.07 -16.52 -34.95
N ILE A 98 -1.30 -16.13 -35.31
CA ILE A 98 -2.21 -15.32 -34.50
C ILE A 98 -3.20 -16.23 -33.76
N TYR A 99 -3.36 -16.02 -32.45
CA TYR A 99 -4.21 -16.81 -31.57
C TYR A 99 -5.34 -15.98 -30.97
N HIS A 100 -6.55 -16.55 -31.00
CA HIS A 100 -7.79 -15.92 -30.53
C HIS A 100 -8.26 -16.44 -29.15
N SER A 101 -7.49 -17.35 -28.53
CA SER A 101 -7.80 -18.02 -27.27
C SER A 101 -6.75 -17.72 -26.20
N ALA A 102 -7.12 -17.82 -24.93
CA ALA A 102 -6.20 -17.66 -23.79
C ALA A 102 -5.12 -18.76 -23.68
N SER A 103 -5.18 -19.81 -24.50
CA SER A 103 -4.11 -20.82 -24.56
C SER A 103 -3.93 -21.43 -25.95
N ALA A 104 -2.76 -22.05 -26.14
CA ALA A 104 -2.37 -22.80 -27.32
C ALA A 104 -1.46 -23.98 -26.94
N ILE A 105 -1.59 -25.11 -27.66
CA ILE A 105 -0.59 -26.18 -27.62
C ILE A 105 0.57 -25.79 -28.55
N VAL A 106 1.77 -25.63 -27.98
CA VAL A 106 2.94 -25.07 -28.69
C VAL A 106 4.04 -26.10 -28.97
N TRP A 107 3.89 -27.30 -28.43
CA TRP A 107 4.83 -28.42 -28.64
C TRP A 107 4.14 -29.74 -28.32
N GLN A 108 4.18 -30.71 -29.23
CA GLN A 108 3.53 -32.01 -29.05
C GLN A 108 4.04 -33.10 -29.99
N GLY A 109 3.83 -34.33 -29.55
CA GLY A 109 3.97 -35.51 -30.39
C GLY A 109 5.39 -36.06 -30.44
N LYS A 110 5.45 -37.36 -30.74
CA LYS A 110 6.68 -38.16 -30.67
C LYS A 110 7.87 -37.55 -31.40
N ASP A 111 7.66 -37.10 -32.64
CA ASP A 111 8.75 -36.56 -33.46
C ASP A 111 9.37 -35.34 -32.76
N GLU A 112 8.57 -34.38 -32.31
CA GLU A 112 9.06 -33.20 -31.57
C GLU A 112 9.69 -33.57 -30.21
N HIS A 113 9.20 -34.65 -29.58
CA HIS A 113 9.73 -35.20 -28.33
C HIS A 113 11.08 -35.88 -28.50
N ASP A 114 11.42 -36.36 -29.69
CA ASP A 114 12.70 -37.02 -29.98
C ASP A 114 13.80 -36.02 -30.40
N TYR A 115 13.43 -34.83 -30.91
CA TYR A 115 14.38 -33.80 -31.34
C TYR A 115 14.82 -32.83 -30.24
N GLN A 116 15.74 -31.92 -30.55
CA GLN A 116 16.06 -30.81 -29.65
C GLN A 116 14.81 -29.94 -29.45
N PHE A 117 14.55 -29.52 -28.20
CA PHE A 117 13.39 -28.68 -27.88
C PHE A 117 13.43 -27.36 -28.69
N PRO A 118 12.32 -26.96 -29.34
CA PRO A 118 12.26 -25.72 -30.12
C PRO A 118 12.29 -24.52 -29.18
N SER A 119 13.47 -23.93 -29.00
CA SER A 119 13.72 -22.82 -28.07
C SER A 119 14.39 -21.64 -28.80
N PRO A 120 13.99 -20.39 -28.53
CA PRO A 120 12.96 -19.99 -27.56
C PRO A 120 11.52 -20.17 -28.06
N ILE A 121 10.60 -20.33 -27.11
CA ILE A 121 9.18 -20.05 -27.32
C ILE A 121 9.04 -18.53 -27.42
N ILE A 122 8.44 -18.05 -28.52
CA ILE A 122 8.28 -16.61 -28.80
C ILE A 122 6.78 -16.28 -28.72
N LEU A 123 6.39 -15.49 -27.73
CA LEU A 123 5.04 -14.94 -27.61
C LEU A 123 5.11 -13.42 -27.79
N THR A 124 4.23 -12.85 -28.62
CA THR A 124 4.09 -11.39 -28.74
C THR A 124 2.67 -11.00 -28.41
N ALA A 125 2.48 -10.08 -27.46
CA ALA A 125 1.15 -9.66 -27.02
C ALA A 125 1.13 -8.21 -26.54
N VAL A 126 -0.05 -7.61 -26.57
CA VAL A 126 -0.28 -6.26 -26.04
C VAL A 126 -0.75 -6.35 -24.60
N VAL A 127 -0.18 -5.53 -23.72
CA VAL A 127 -0.57 -5.45 -22.31
C VAL A 127 -2.05 -5.03 -22.21
N PRO A 128 -2.90 -5.80 -21.52
CA PRO A 128 -4.32 -5.52 -21.42
C PRO A 128 -4.59 -4.27 -20.58
N GLU A 129 -5.76 -3.65 -20.79
CA GLU A 129 -6.24 -2.60 -19.90
C GLU A 129 -6.46 -3.17 -18.48
N PRO A 130 -6.09 -2.43 -17.40
CA PRO A 130 -6.22 -2.88 -16.02
C PRO A 130 -7.67 -2.73 -15.51
N ILE A 131 -8.61 -3.33 -16.23
CA ILE A 131 -10.04 -3.31 -15.91
C ILE A 131 -10.34 -4.45 -14.95
N ARG A 132 -11.05 -4.13 -13.85
CA ARG A 132 -11.53 -5.13 -12.89
C ARG A 132 -13.01 -4.91 -12.58
N GLN A 133 -13.68 -5.99 -12.20
CA GLN A 133 -15.02 -5.89 -11.66
C GLN A 133 -14.95 -5.36 -10.23
N VAL A 134 -15.71 -4.29 -9.97
CA VAL A 134 -15.73 -3.61 -8.67
C VAL A 134 -17.13 -3.69 -8.05
N LYS A 135 -17.18 -3.61 -6.72
CA LYS A 135 -18.44 -3.62 -5.97
C LYS A 135 -18.65 -2.25 -5.37
N GLU A 136 -19.72 -1.57 -5.78
CA GLU A 136 -20.10 -0.30 -5.18
C GLU A 136 -21.27 -0.48 -4.20
N PRO A 137 -21.17 0.04 -2.96
CA PRO A 137 -22.28 0.01 -2.00
C PRO A 137 -23.55 0.65 -2.57
N GLY A 138 -24.67 -0.08 -2.51
CA GLY A 138 -25.95 0.33 -3.09
C GLY A 138 -26.11 0.03 -4.59
N PHE A 139 -25.08 -0.49 -5.25
CA PHE A 139 -25.08 -0.90 -6.66
C PHE A 139 -24.65 -2.36 -6.86
N GLU A 140 -24.69 -3.19 -5.82
CA GLU A 140 -24.17 -4.58 -5.81
C GLU A 140 -24.84 -5.49 -6.85
N LYS A 141 -26.02 -5.10 -7.35
CA LYS A 141 -26.76 -5.80 -8.39
C LYS A 141 -26.28 -5.51 -9.82
N TYR A 142 -25.39 -4.53 -10.00
CA TYR A 142 -24.85 -4.14 -11.30
C TYR A 142 -23.40 -4.64 -11.43
N ASN A 143 -23.04 -5.08 -12.63
CA ASN A 143 -21.64 -5.32 -12.98
C ASN A 143 -21.02 -3.97 -13.32
N ILE A 144 -20.19 -3.46 -12.41
CA ILE A 144 -19.48 -2.20 -12.57
C ILE A 144 -18.02 -2.52 -12.82
N GLU A 145 -17.46 -1.85 -13.83
CA GLU A 145 -16.05 -1.90 -14.15
C GLU A 145 -15.33 -0.74 -13.47
N GLY A 146 -14.28 -1.06 -12.74
CA GLY A 146 -13.31 -0.11 -12.22
C GLY A 146 -11.96 -0.31 -12.89
N ILE A 147 -11.01 0.54 -12.49
CA ILE A 147 -9.63 0.48 -12.97
C ILE A 147 -8.70 0.20 -11.80
N GLY A 148 -7.84 -0.80 -11.92
CA GLY A 148 -6.92 -1.15 -10.86
C GLY A 148 -5.89 -2.14 -11.36
N LYS A 149 -4.66 -1.95 -10.88
CA LYS A 149 -3.47 -2.73 -11.26
C LYS A 149 -3.75 -4.24 -11.28
N ASP A 150 -3.76 -4.87 -12.45
CA ASP A 150 -4.20 -6.27 -12.62
C ASP A 150 -3.05 -7.22 -12.94
N GLU A 151 -3.12 -8.47 -12.47
CA GLU A 151 -2.06 -9.46 -12.71
C GLU A 151 -2.15 -9.99 -14.14
N VAL A 152 -1.04 -9.93 -14.87
CA VAL A 152 -0.88 -10.51 -16.21
C VAL A 152 0.11 -11.65 -16.15
N TYR A 153 -0.19 -12.75 -16.84
CA TYR A 153 0.66 -13.94 -16.81
C TYR A 153 0.95 -14.54 -18.19
N VAL A 154 2.11 -15.19 -18.27
CA VAL A 154 2.49 -16.15 -19.31
C VAL A 154 2.94 -17.44 -18.62
N GLU A 155 2.17 -18.49 -18.80
CA GLU A 155 2.35 -19.78 -18.14
C GLU A 155 2.63 -20.89 -19.17
N LEU A 156 3.55 -21.78 -18.82
CA LEU A 156 3.86 -22.98 -19.59
C LEU A 156 3.54 -24.21 -18.76
N THR A 157 2.69 -25.09 -19.30
CA THR A 157 2.22 -26.29 -18.59
C THR A 157 2.41 -27.53 -19.45
N VAL A 158 3.12 -28.52 -18.92
CA VAL A 158 3.14 -29.86 -19.51
C VAL A 158 1.93 -30.62 -19.02
N GLY A 159 1.23 -31.24 -19.96
CA GLY A 159 0.10 -32.09 -19.64
C GLY A 159 -0.12 -33.17 -20.68
N THR A 160 -1.26 -33.82 -20.61
CA THR A 160 -1.71 -34.75 -21.66
C THR A 160 -2.81 -34.13 -22.49
N SER A 161 -2.92 -34.54 -23.75
CA SER A 161 -4.03 -34.19 -24.63
C SER A 161 -4.56 -35.42 -25.35
N ARG A 162 -5.89 -35.48 -25.60
CA ARG A 162 -6.52 -36.52 -26.42
C ARG A 162 -6.65 -36.12 -27.88
N ASP A 163 -6.88 -34.84 -28.13
CA ASP A 163 -7.17 -34.28 -29.45
C ASP A 163 -5.98 -33.50 -30.03
N GLY A 164 -4.91 -33.29 -29.24
CA GLY A 164 -3.75 -32.48 -29.60
C GLY A 164 -4.02 -30.98 -29.64
N ALA A 165 -5.21 -30.54 -29.21
CA ALA A 165 -5.65 -29.15 -29.25
C ALA A 165 -6.00 -28.60 -27.86
N THR A 166 -6.40 -29.46 -26.93
CA THR A 166 -6.81 -29.08 -25.58
C THR A 166 -6.08 -29.87 -24.51
N LEU A 167 -5.71 -29.19 -23.42
CA LEU A 167 -5.09 -29.83 -22.26
C LEU A 167 -6.14 -30.61 -21.47
N GLU A 168 -5.90 -31.90 -21.21
CA GLU A 168 -6.79 -32.75 -20.42
C GLU A 168 -6.33 -32.87 -18.97
N THR A 169 -5.05 -33.18 -18.76
CA THR A 169 -4.49 -33.35 -17.42
C THR A 169 -3.19 -32.59 -17.28
N ILE A 170 -2.96 -32.00 -16.11
CA ILE A 170 -1.72 -31.28 -15.79
C ILE A 170 -0.72 -32.27 -15.21
N GLN A 171 0.47 -32.35 -15.80
CA GLN A 171 1.58 -33.18 -15.31
C GLN A 171 2.65 -32.33 -14.63
N GLN A 172 2.97 -31.16 -15.19
CA GLN A 172 3.98 -30.26 -14.67
C GLN A 172 3.62 -28.81 -15.00
N LYS A 173 3.72 -27.90 -14.04
CA LYS A 173 3.73 -26.45 -14.30
C LYS A 173 5.18 -25.96 -14.29
N LEU A 174 5.63 -25.33 -15.36
CA LEU A 174 6.98 -24.79 -15.42
C LEU A 174 7.08 -23.56 -14.50
N SER A 175 8.17 -23.50 -13.73
CA SER A 175 8.42 -22.45 -12.75
C SER A 175 9.77 -21.78 -13.03
N PRO A 176 9.90 -20.47 -12.76
CA PRO A 176 8.83 -19.54 -12.35
C PRO A 176 7.89 -19.20 -13.51
N SER A 177 6.58 -19.09 -13.24
CA SER A 177 5.62 -18.51 -14.19
C SER A 177 5.96 -17.04 -14.43
N MET A 178 5.86 -16.54 -15.66
CA MET A 178 6.06 -15.11 -15.89
C MET A 178 4.82 -14.36 -15.46
N LYS A 179 4.95 -13.55 -14.41
CA LYS A 179 3.87 -12.72 -13.86
C LYS A 179 4.34 -11.28 -13.74
N PHE A 180 3.49 -10.35 -14.17
CA PHE A 180 3.70 -8.91 -14.07
C PHE A 180 2.34 -8.24 -13.87
N PHE A 181 2.30 -6.92 -13.81
CA PHE A 181 1.05 -6.19 -13.59
C PHE A 181 0.77 -5.21 -14.72
N SER A 182 -0.47 -5.17 -15.21
CA SER A 182 -0.95 -4.08 -16.06
C SER A 182 -1.31 -2.87 -15.19
N THR A 183 -0.94 -1.68 -15.66
CA THR A 183 -1.31 -0.39 -15.06
C THR A 183 -1.56 0.63 -16.17
N ASN A 184 -2.01 1.83 -15.80
CA ASN A 184 -2.13 2.95 -16.74
C ASN A 184 -1.67 4.25 -16.08
N LYS A 185 -1.47 5.29 -16.89
CA LYS A 185 -1.02 6.61 -16.38
C LYS A 185 -1.97 7.20 -15.33
N GLY A 186 -3.28 6.93 -15.44
CA GLY A 186 -4.28 7.43 -14.51
C GLY A 186 -4.12 6.82 -13.10
N ILE A 187 -3.90 5.51 -13.03
CA ILE A 187 -3.62 4.78 -11.78
C ILE A 187 -2.36 5.33 -11.11
N GLU A 188 -1.27 5.48 -11.86
CA GLU A 188 0.01 5.97 -11.32
C GLU A 188 -0.04 7.44 -10.88
N VAL A 189 -0.82 8.28 -11.56
CA VAL A 189 -1.04 9.67 -11.14
C VAL A 189 -1.86 9.71 -9.87
N ALA A 190 -2.96 8.96 -9.81
CA ALA A 190 -3.81 8.87 -8.62
C ALA A 190 -3.02 8.38 -7.40
N LYS A 191 -2.20 7.33 -7.56
CA LYS A 191 -1.32 6.82 -6.49
C LYS A 191 -0.40 7.92 -5.93
N ARG A 192 0.29 8.65 -6.82
CA ARG A 192 1.19 9.75 -6.42
C ARG A 192 0.44 10.90 -5.73
N GLU A 193 -0.77 11.23 -6.18
CA GLU A 193 -1.61 12.23 -5.54
C GLU A 193 -2.06 11.81 -4.14
N ILE A 194 -2.49 10.55 -3.98
CA ILE A 194 -2.87 9.97 -2.69
C ILE A 194 -1.69 10.02 -1.73
N GLU A 195 -0.54 9.46 -2.12
CA GLU A 195 0.68 9.45 -1.29
C GLU A 195 1.05 10.85 -0.82
N LYS A 196 1.07 11.83 -1.74
CA LYS A 196 1.37 13.22 -1.42
C LYS A 196 0.37 13.81 -0.43
N ASN A 197 -0.94 13.66 -0.70
CA ASN A 197 -1.97 14.27 0.13
C ASN A 197 -2.01 13.67 1.54
N LEU A 198 -1.87 12.34 1.65
CA LEU A 198 -1.88 11.66 2.93
C LEU A 198 -0.62 11.96 3.75
N GLU A 199 0.55 12.05 3.11
CA GLU A 199 1.79 12.43 3.81
C GLU A 199 1.72 13.87 4.36
N GLU A 200 1.18 14.81 3.58
CA GLU A 200 0.95 16.19 4.02
C GLU A 200 -0.02 16.26 5.23
N ALA A 201 -1.12 15.49 5.19
CA ALA A 201 -2.09 15.43 6.29
C ALA A 201 -1.48 14.77 7.55
N ARG A 202 -0.76 13.65 7.37
CA ARG A 202 -0.08 12.91 8.45
C ARG A 202 0.95 13.78 9.16
N GLY A 203 1.67 14.64 8.43
CA GLY A 203 2.59 15.62 9.01
C GLY A 203 1.93 16.64 9.95
N LYS A 204 0.60 16.77 9.95
CA LYS A 204 -0.15 17.69 10.83
C LYS A 204 -0.80 17.01 12.01
N ILE A 205 -1.43 15.86 11.80
CA ILE A 205 -2.29 15.22 12.81
C ILE A 205 -1.91 13.78 13.15
N GLY A 206 -0.86 13.24 12.52
CA GLY A 206 -0.53 11.81 12.64
C GLY A 206 -1.41 10.93 11.75
N ARG A 207 -1.19 9.60 11.84
CA ARG A 207 -1.89 8.60 11.03
C ARG A 207 -3.32 8.38 11.56
N THR A 208 -4.27 8.19 10.65
CA THR A 208 -5.67 7.87 10.98
C THR A 208 -6.19 6.66 10.20
N ASP A 209 -7.27 6.03 10.66
CA ASP A 209 -7.92 4.90 9.99
C ASP A 209 -8.49 5.29 8.61
N LEU A 210 -8.81 6.57 8.42
CA LEU A 210 -9.31 7.08 7.13
C LEU A 210 -8.25 6.97 6.02
N GLU A 211 -6.96 7.00 6.35
CA GLU A 211 -5.90 6.75 5.38
C GLU A 211 -5.98 5.32 4.82
N GLU A 212 -6.35 4.35 5.66
CA GLU A 212 -6.51 2.95 5.25
C GLU A 212 -7.75 2.77 4.37
N ASP A 213 -8.86 3.43 4.70
CA ASP A 213 -10.07 3.42 3.87
C ASP A 213 -9.83 4.02 2.48
N ILE A 214 -9.04 5.11 2.40
CA ILE A 214 -8.67 5.74 1.11
C ILE A 214 -7.83 4.78 0.26
N TRP A 215 -6.88 4.08 0.88
CA TRP A 215 -6.09 3.05 0.18
C TRP A 215 -6.94 1.85 -0.21
N GLY A 216 -7.87 1.42 0.63
CA GLY A 216 -8.84 0.37 0.31
C GLY A 216 -9.59 0.68 -0.97
N LEU A 217 -10.12 1.90 -1.13
CA LEU A 217 -10.78 2.32 -2.36
C LEU A 217 -9.86 2.29 -3.59
N TYR A 218 -8.59 2.67 -3.43
CA TYR A 218 -7.60 2.58 -4.51
C TYR A 218 -7.39 1.13 -4.96
N GLU A 219 -7.20 0.21 -3.99
CA GLU A 219 -6.96 -1.21 -4.25
C GLU A 219 -8.21 -1.93 -4.81
N GLU A 220 -9.39 -1.51 -4.38
CA GLU A 220 -10.68 -2.03 -4.84
C GLU A 220 -11.03 -1.61 -6.27
N GLY A 221 -10.23 -0.74 -6.91
CA GLY A 221 -10.41 -0.34 -8.30
C GLY A 221 -11.04 1.04 -8.51
N HIS A 222 -11.00 1.90 -7.48
CA HIS A 222 -11.49 3.28 -7.51
C HIS A 222 -10.38 4.33 -7.30
N PRO A 223 -9.24 4.27 -8.02
CA PRO A 223 -8.09 5.14 -7.79
C PRO A 223 -8.43 6.63 -7.96
N GLY A 224 -9.33 6.97 -8.90
CA GLY A 224 -9.77 8.36 -9.09
C GLY A 224 -10.59 8.90 -7.91
N TRP A 225 -11.42 8.07 -7.27
CA TRP A 225 -12.17 8.47 -6.07
C TRP A 225 -11.26 8.55 -4.86
N ALA A 226 -10.37 7.57 -4.69
CA ALA A 226 -9.35 7.59 -3.65
C ALA A 226 -8.49 8.87 -3.72
N SER A 227 -8.05 9.27 -4.92
CA SER A 227 -7.32 10.53 -5.11
C SER A 227 -8.15 11.75 -4.67
N LYS A 228 -9.39 11.89 -5.14
CA LYS A 228 -10.26 13.02 -4.73
C LYS A 228 -10.53 13.05 -3.23
N LEU A 229 -10.78 11.90 -2.62
CA LEU A 229 -11.00 11.80 -1.18
C LEU A 229 -9.73 12.16 -0.39
N SER A 230 -8.56 11.74 -0.85
CA SER A 230 -7.28 12.14 -0.24
C SER A 230 -7.07 13.66 -0.28
N ALA A 231 -7.46 14.31 -1.37
CA ALA A 231 -7.35 15.76 -1.52
C ALA A 231 -8.30 16.49 -0.56
N HIS A 232 -9.57 16.09 -0.49
CA HIS A 232 -10.53 16.66 0.45
C HIS A 232 -10.13 16.41 1.91
N TYR A 233 -9.63 15.21 2.23
CA TYR A 233 -9.14 14.90 3.57
C TYR A 233 -8.01 15.85 3.98
N LYS A 234 -7.00 16.02 3.10
CA LYS A 234 -5.93 16.99 3.33
C LYS A 234 -6.47 18.40 3.53
N GLU A 235 -7.37 18.88 2.67
CA GLU A 235 -7.95 20.23 2.76
C GLU A 235 -8.65 20.46 4.10
N LEU A 236 -9.48 19.50 4.54
CA LEU A 236 -10.16 19.55 5.83
C LEU A 236 -9.18 19.61 7.00
N ILE A 237 -8.09 18.84 6.93
CA ILE A 237 -7.04 18.89 7.95
C ILE A 237 -6.36 20.25 7.96
N MET A 238 -6.00 20.80 6.80
CA MET A 238 -5.34 22.10 6.72
C MET A 238 -6.26 23.23 7.23
N GLU A 239 -7.53 23.25 6.81
CA GLU A 239 -8.51 24.22 7.29
C GLU A 239 -8.70 24.13 8.81
N ARG A 240 -8.88 22.91 9.35
CA ARG A 240 -9.06 22.71 10.78
C ARG A 240 -7.80 23.12 11.56
N PHE A 241 -6.62 22.80 11.04
CA PHE A 241 -5.37 23.19 11.66
C PHE A 241 -5.23 24.72 11.66
N GLU A 242 -5.38 25.38 10.51
CA GLU A 242 -5.29 26.83 10.39
C GLU A 242 -6.31 27.57 11.28
N ASN A 243 -7.56 27.13 11.31
CA ASN A 243 -8.60 27.71 12.15
C ASN A 243 -8.33 27.50 13.65
N TYR A 244 -7.84 26.31 14.04
CA TYR A 244 -7.42 26.04 15.42
C TYR A 244 -6.30 26.98 15.88
N PHE A 245 -5.34 27.31 14.99
CA PHE A 245 -4.29 28.27 15.29
C PHE A 245 -4.71 29.74 15.13
N ALA A 246 -5.76 30.05 14.36
CA ALA A 246 -6.24 31.42 14.17
C ALA A 246 -7.07 31.93 15.35
N GLU A 247 -7.99 31.11 15.88
CA GLU A 247 -8.86 31.51 17.01
C GLU A 247 -8.10 31.61 18.34
N GLU A 248 -7.08 30.77 18.55
CA GLU A 248 -6.30 30.74 19.79
C GLU A 248 -5.04 31.63 19.79
N LYS A 249 -4.74 32.42 18.74
CA LYS A 249 -3.57 33.33 18.77
C LYS A 249 -3.67 34.32 19.92
N LEU A 250 -2.82 34.11 20.92
CA LEU A 250 -2.63 35.00 22.04
C LEU A 250 -2.00 36.31 21.56
N GLN A 251 -2.42 37.41 22.14
CA GLN A 251 -1.93 38.75 21.86
C GLN A 251 -1.83 39.55 23.16
N LYS A 252 -0.99 40.59 23.13
CA LYS A 252 -0.92 41.55 24.23
C LYS A 252 -2.33 42.10 24.53
N GLY A 253 -2.69 42.09 25.80
CA GLY A 253 -3.99 42.52 26.31
C GLY A 253 -5.05 41.42 26.37
N ASN A 254 -4.83 40.24 25.78
CA ASN A 254 -5.73 39.10 26.00
C ASN A 254 -5.72 38.67 27.46
N ILE A 255 -6.88 38.22 27.92
CA ILE A 255 -7.06 37.57 29.21
C ILE A 255 -6.99 36.07 28.99
N VAL A 256 -6.14 35.40 29.77
CA VAL A 256 -5.84 33.98 29.64
C VAL A 256 -6.01 33.25 30.95
N LYS A 257 -6.38 31.97 30.88
CA LYS A 257 -6.36 31.04 32.00
C LYS A 257 -5.39 29.91 31.73
N THR A 258 -4.94 29.24 32.78
CA THR A 258 -4.18 28.01 32.62
C THR A 258 -5.09 26.77 32.59
N THR A 259 -4.71 25.77 31.82
CA THR A 259 -5.39 24.46 31.72
C THR A 259 -4.67 23.35 32.50
N VAL A 260 -3.44 23.63 32.97
CA VAL A 260 -2.57 22.70 33.69
C VAL A 260 -1.89 23.43 34.85
N TYR A 261 -1.06 22.72 35.63
CA TYR A 261 -0.13 23.38 36.53
C TYR A 261 0.96 24.08 35.72
N LEU A 262 1.07 25.40 35.87
CA LEU A 262 1.93 26.23 35.02
C LEU A 262 2.93 27.02 35.85
N HIS A 263 4.21 26.80 35.59
CA HIS A 263 5.29 27.55 36.24
C HIS A 263 5.37 28.98 35.70
N VAL A 264 5.36 29.96 36.61
CA VAL A 264 5.56 31.37 36.30
C VAL A 264 6.98 31.75 36.69
N ARG A 265 7.72 32.34 35.74
CA ARG A 265 9.18 32.52 35.89
C ARG A 265 9.65 33.95 35.68
N ASN A 266 10.65 34.37 36.44
CA ASN A 266 11.38 35.61 36.22
C ASN A 266 12.56 35.37 35.26
N ILE A 267 12.28 35.34 33.96
CA ILE A 267 13.29 35.06 32.93
C ILE A 267 14.05 36.34 32.57
N THR A 268 15.30 36.42 33.00
CA THR A 268 16.27 37.45 32.61
C THR A 268 17.30 36.92 31.60
N ASP A 269 17.69 35.64 31.72
CA ASP A 269 18.53 34.91 30.76
C ASP A 269 17.68 33.96 29.88
N TRP A 270 17.68 34.23 28.58
CA TRP A 270 16.90 33.48 27.59
C TRP A 270 17.63 32.26 27.01
N ASN A 271 18.88 32.06 27.41
CA ASN A 271 19.63 30.84 27.11
C ASN A 271 19.41 29.76 28.17
N ASN A 272 18.84 30.11 29.33
CA ASN A 272 18.46 29.16 30.38
C ASN A 272 17.10 29.52 31.01
N PRO A 273 16.00 29.55 30.22
CA PRO A 273 14.69 30.01 30.69
C PRO A 273 14.06 29.10 31.75
N LEU A 274 14.52 27.85 31.85
CA LEU A 274 13.99 26.82 32.77
C LEU A 274 14.77 26.70 34.08
N ASP A 275 15.74 27.58 34.35
CA ASP A 275 16.47 27.60 35.63
C ASP A 275 15.48 27.57 36.82
N LEU A 276 15.72 26.68 37.78
CA LEU A 276 14.88 26.52 38.96
C LEU A 276 14.89 27.78 39.83
N ASN A 277 15.97 28.57 39.81
CA ASN A 277 16.06 29.84 40.52
C ASN A 277 15.16 30.94 39.93
N ASN A 278 14.68 30.76 38.70
CA ASN A 278 13.77 31.69 38.05
C ASN A 278 12.31 31.45 38.43
N LEU A 279 11.98 30.37 39.15
CA LEU A 279 10.59 30.08 39.53
C LEU A 279 10.08 31.13 40.53
N ILE A 280 9.01 31.84 40.15
CA ILE A 280 8.31 32.76 41.05
C ILE A 280 7.27 31.97 41.84
N PHE A 281 6.37 31.30 41.11
CA PHE A 281 5.32 30.45 41.69
C PHE A 281 4.73 29.50 40.64
N THR A 282 3.83 28.62 41.07
CA THR A 282 3.12 27.69 40.19
C THR A 282 1.63 28.04 40.17
N MET A 283 1.12 28.40 38.99
CA MET A 283 -0.31 28.56 38.73
C MET A 283 -0.99 27.20 38.74
N HIS A 284 -2.18 27.15 39.33
CA HIS A 284 -2.98 25.94 39.42
C HIS A 284 -4.14 26.03 38.42
N PRO A 285 -4.48 24.94 37.72
CA PRO A 285 -5.67 24.93 36.87
C PRO A 285 -6.92 25.01 37.74
N PRO A 286 -8.02 25.58 37.23
CA PRO A 286 -9.32 25.50 37.90
C PRO A 286 -9.75 24.02 37.94
N ASP A 287 -9.66 23.38 39.11
CA ASP A 287 -9.94 21.94 39.29
C ASP A 287 -11.42 21.63 39.53
N GLY A 288 -12.28 22.65 39.43
CA GLY A 288 -13.74 22.54 39.59
C GLY A 288 -14.20 22.15 41.00
N ARG A 289 -13.28 21.93 41.95
CA ARG A 289 -13.58 21.57 43.34
C ARG A 289 -13.33 22.73 44.30
N THR A 290 -12.42 23.62 43.93
CA THR A 290 -12.21 24.93 44.56
C THR A 290 -12.02 25.93 43.43
N ASP A 291 -12.82 27.00 43.36
CA ASP A 291 -12.46 28.14 42.51
C ASP A 291 -11.14 28.68 43.07
N PRO A 292 -9.99 28.49 42.39
CA PRO A 292 -8.76 29.08 42.87
C PRO A 292 -8.96 30.59 42.83
N LEU A 293 -8.57 31.31 43.89
CA LEU A 293 -8.74 32.78 43.91
C LEU A 293 -8.06 33.47 42.72
N TYR A 294 -7.10 32.79 42.07
CA TYR A 294 -6.25 33.33 41.02
C TYR A 294 -6.03 32.26 39.94
N ASP A 295 -6.82 32.27 38.87
CA ASP A 295 -6.69 31.34 37.74
C ASP A 295 -6.58 32.02 36.38
N VAL A 296 -6.62 33.37 36.38
CA VAL A 296 -6.61 34.21 35.18
C VAL A 296 -5.42 35.18 35.22
N GLY A 297 -4.96 35.56 34.04
CA GLY A 297 -3.93 36.58 33.87
C GLY A 297 -4.10 37.37 32.59
N LYS A 298 -3.52 38.58 32.56
CA LYS A 298 -3.49 39.47 31.40
C LYS A 298 -2.13 39.45 30.74
N ILE A 299 -2.10 39.23 29.43
CA ILE A 299 -0.85 39.26 28.67
C ILE A 299 -0.34 40.70 28.58
N LEU A 300 0.84 40.95 29.15
CA LEU A 300 1.52 42.23 29.11
C LEU A 300 2.48 42.35 27.92
N ASN A 301 3.16 41.25 27.55
CA ASN A 301 4.17 41.24 26.50
C ASN A 301 4.40 39.82 25.94
N GLY A 302 5.13 39.74 24.83
CA GLY A 302 5.35 38.52 24.04
C GLY A 302 4.70 38.61 22.66
N PRO A 303 4.78 37.54 21.86
CA PRO A 303 5.47 36.29 22.17
C PRO A 303 6.98 36.49 22.18
N LYS A 304 7.68 35.74 23.02
CA LYS A 304 9.14 35.58 22.92
C LYS A 304 9.48 34.10 22.82
N ILE A 305 10.29 33.76 21.83
CA ILE A 305 10.78 32.40 21.63
C ILE A 305 12.11 32.29 22.35
N ASP A 306 12.30 31.27 23.19
CA ASP A 306 13.59 31.03 23.84
C ASP A 306 14.61 30.39 22.88
N ASN A 307 15.90 30.56 23.19
CA ASN A 307 16.98 30.15 22.29
C ASN A 307 17.37 28.67 22.42
N GLN A 308 16.92 27.98 23.48
CA GLN A 308 17.44 26.65 23.84
C GLN A 308 16.48 25.52 23.45
N TYR A 309 15.19 25.72 23.71
CA TYR A 309 14.13 24.74 23.54
C TYR A 309 13.05 25.20 22.56
N GLY A 310 13.04 26.49 22.20
CA GLY A 310 12.08 27.04 21.23
C GLY A 310 10.66 27.18 21.77
N TYR A 311 10.46 27.23 23.09
CA TYR A 311 9.14 27.50 23.64
C TYR A 311 8.70 28.93 23.33
N THR A 312 7.39 29.08 23.12
CA THR A 312 6.76 30.40 23.05
C THR A 312 6.36 30.85 24.46
N TRP A 313 6.91 31.97 24.89
CA TRP A 313 6.71 32.56 26.22
C TRP A 313 5.90 33.85 26.14
N TRP A 314 5.02 34.03 27.12
CA TRP A 314 4.19 35.21 27.32
C TRP A 314 4.45 35.82 28.69
N LYS A 315 4.63 37.14 28.74
CA LYS A 315 4.73 37.88 30.01
C LYS A 315 3.32 38.20 30.47
N ILE A 316 2.92 37.66 31.60
CA ILE A 316 1.55 37.70 32.10
C ILE A 316 1.56 38.31 33.50
N GLU A 317 0.61 39.21 33.75
CA GLU A 317 0.20 39.63 35.09
C GLU A 317 -0.94 38.72 35.52
N TRP A 318 -0.77 37.97 36.60
CA TRP A 318 -1.78 37.06 37.13
C TRP A 318 -2.63 37.76 38.19
N ASP A 319 -3.85 37.27 38.47
CA ASP A 319 -4.79 37.91 39.43
C ASP A 319 -4.21 38.06 40.85
N ASN A 320 -3.20 37.27 41.20
CA ASN A 320 -2.45 37.43 42.46
C ASN A 320 -1.46 38.61 42.44
N ARG A 321 -1.48 39.43 41.38
CA ARG A 321 -0.58 40.56 41.08
C ARG A 321 0.88 40.18 40.79
N GLU A 322 1.19 38.89 40.70
CA GLU A 322 2.52 38.45 40.29
C GLU A 322 2.68 38.57 38.78
N VAL A 323 3.85 39.04 38.36
CA VAL A 323 4.19 39.22 36.94
C VAL A 323 5.35 38.32 36.59
N GLY A 324 5.17 37.48 35.58
CA GLY A 324 6.24 36.62 35.09
C GLY A 324 5.99 36.07 33.69
N TRP A 325 6.93 35.24 33.23
CA TRP A 325 6.86 34.56 31.95
C TRP A 325 6.29 33.16 32.13
N SER A 326 5.36 32.80 31.24
CA SER A 326 4.74 31.48 31.21
C SER A 326 4.73 30.92 29.79
N VAL A 327 4.89 29.61 29.67
CA VAL A 327 4.91 28.88 28.41
C VAL A 327 3.50 28.70 27.86
N GLU A 328 3.33 28.88 26.54
CA GLU A 328 2.04 28.67 25.86
C GLU A 328 1.61 27.19 25.79
N GLY A 329 2.56 26.28 25.59
CA GLY A 329 2.36 24.83 25.58
C GLY A 329 3.67 24.03 25.44
N PRO A 330 3.63 22.70 25.61
CA PRO A 330 4.78 21.82 25.49
C PRO A 330 5.29 21.76 24.03
N PHE A 331 6.61 21.59 23.87
CA PHE A 331 7.25 21.48 22.55
C PHE A 331 6.94 20.12 21.89
N ASP A 332 6.91 19.06 22.69
CA ASP A 332 6.64 17.69 22.27
C ASP A 332 5.16 17.41 22.00
N LYS A 333 4.26 18.33 22.38
CA LYS A 333 2.83 18.25 22.14
C LYS A 333 2.24 19.63 21.80
N PRO A 334 2.49 20.17 20.60
CA PRO A 334 2.07 21.52 20.21
C PRO A 334 0.53 21.71 20.19
N THR A 335 -0.23 20.62 20.25
CA THR A 335 -1.70 20.60 20.33
C THR A 335 -2.24 20.82 21.76
N GLU A 336 -1.45 20.56 22.80
CA GLU A 336 -1.81 20.82 24.20
C GLU A 336 -1.46 22.28 24.57
N LYS A 337 -2.44 23.18 24.59
CA LYS A 337 -2.23 24.57 25.05
C LYS A 337 -2.40 24.66 26.56
N TRP A 338 -1.34 25.09 27.24
CA TRP A 338 -1.32 25.36 28.68
C TRP A 338 -1.93 26.72 29.03
N LEU A 339 -1.92 27.65 28.07
CA LEU A 339 -2.58 28.96 28.15
C LEU A 339 -3.72 29.04 27.13
N LYS A 340 -4.91 29.45 27.56
CA LYS A 340 -6.06 29.68 26.69
C LYS A 340 -6.72 31.01 26.97
N LYS A 341 -7.26 31.68 25.94
CA LYS A 341 -8.13 32.86 26.14
C LYS A 341 -9.30 32.51 27.05
N THR A 342 -9.73 33.47 27.85
CA THR A 342 -10.88 33.32 28.75
C THR A 342 -11.66 34.62 28.84
N ASP A 343 -12.97 34.50 29.03
CA ASP A 343 -13.87 35.62 29.29
C ASP A 343 -14.03 35.89 30.79
N LYS A 344 -13.37 35.08 31.65
CA LYS A 344 -13.32 35.34 33.09
C LYS A 344 -12.71 36.74 33.33
N PRO A 345 -13.29 37.55 34.23
CA PRO A 345 -12.74 38.86 34.54
C PRO A 345 -11.36 38.70 35.18
N PHE A 346 -10.41 39.52 34.72
CA PHE A 346 -9.11 39.73 35.36
C PHE A 346 -9.28 40.80 36.45
N ILE A 347 -8.93 40.48 37.71
CA ILE A 347 -9.31 41.27 38.90
C ILE A 347 -8.12 42.02 39.50
#